data_AF-A0A4Y1X118-F1
#
_entry.id   AF-A0A4Y1X118-F1
#
_cell.length_a   1.000
_cell.length_b   1.000
_cell.length_c   1.000
_cell.angle_alpha   90.00
_cell.angle_beta   90.00
_cell.angle_gamma   90.00
#
_symmetry.space_group_name_H-M   'P 1'
#
loop_
_entity.id
_entity.type
_entity.pdbx_description
1 polymer ?
#
loop_
_entity_poly.entity_id
_entity_poly.type
_entity_poly.pdbx_seq_one_letter_code
_entity_poly.pdbx_strand_id
1 'polypeptide(L)'
;MADKGVISNIEGRVRQLMDDHRRVSELCASLTAQRDALRAEKRSLEERVRELDAELARMQLAEGLAGGSRNREKARARVNRLMREVDKCIALAEQPFDASSAPETRTAE
;
A
#
# COMPACT_ATOMS: atom_id res chain seq x y z
N MET A 1 -31.83 7.15 59.78
CA MET A 1 -31.30 5.78 59.60
C MET A 1 -31.38 5.34 58.13
N ALA A 2 -32.50 5.56 57.44
CA ALA A 2 -32.68 5.19 56.02
C ALA A 2 -31.69 5.90 55.06
N ASP A 3 -31.47 7.21 55.23
CA ASP A 3 -30.64 7.99 54.29
C ASP A 3 -29.17 7.56 54.28
N LYS A 4 -28.64 7.16 55.44
CA LYS A 4 -27.25 6.70 55.58
C LYS A 4 -27.02 5.38 54.82
N GLY A 5 -28.04 4.52 54.75
CA GLY A 5 -28.02 3.28 53.97
C GLY A 5 -28.08 3.52 52.46
N VAL A 6 -28.90 4.49 52.03
CA VAL A 6 -28.98 4.90 50.62
C VAL A 6 -27.66 5.50 50.14
N ILE A 7 -27.06 6.40 50.94
CA ILE A 7 -25.76 7.01 50.63
C ILE A 7 -24.68 5.93 50.51
N SER A 8 -24.60 5.00 51.46
CA SER A 8 -23.62 3.91 51.42
C SER A 8 -23.80 2.98 50.20
N ASN A 9 -25.04 2.70 49.81
CA ASN A 9 -25.32 1.90 48.61
C ASN A 9 -24.88 2.61 47.33
N ILE A 10 -25.19 3.90 47.21
CA ILE A 10 -24.78 4.72 46.06
C ILE A 10 -23.26 4.80 45.98
N GLU A 11 -22.56 5.03 47.10
CA GLU A 11 -21.10 5.01 47.14
C GLU A 11 -20.51 3.67 46.66
N GLY A 12 -21.11 2.55 47.08
CA GLY A 12 -20.69 1.23 46.62
C GLY A 12 -20.87 1.04 45.11
N ARG A 13 -22.02 1.47 44.58
CA ARG A 13 -22.31 1.41 43.14
C ARG A 13 -21.39 2.32 42.32
N VAL A 14 -21.07 3.51 42.83
CA VAL A 14 -20.13 4.44 42.17
C VAL A 14 -18.73 3.85 42.14
N ARG A 15 -18.25 3.28 43.26
CA ARG A 15 -16.95 2.59 43.29
C ARG A 15 -16.88 1.44 42.29
N GLN A 16 -17.91 0.59 42.27
CA GLN A 16 -17.98 -0.51 41.32
C GLN A 16 -17.98 -0.01 39.86
N LEU A 17 -18.74 1.04 39.55
CA LEU A 17 -18.77 1.63 38.21
C LEU A 17 -17.40 2.19 37.79
N MET A 18 -16.67 2.81 38.72
CA MET A 18 -15.32 3.31 38.47
C MET A 18 -14.33 2.16 38.20
N ASP A 19 -14.41 1.07 38.96
CA ASP A 19 -13.56 -0.10 38.77
C ASP A 19 -13.85 -0.79 37.42
N ASP A 20 -15.13 -0.95 37.08
CA ASP A 20 -15.56 -1.50 35.79
C ASP A 20 -15.10 -0.61 34.62
N HIS A 21 -15.26 0.71 34.74
CA HIS A 21 -14.80 1.65 33.73
C HIS A 21 -13.28 1.58 33.52
N ARG A 22 -12.52 1.49 34.61
CA ARG A 22 -11.07 1.34 34.55
C ARG A 22 -10.68 0.04 33.84
N ARG A 23 -11.29 -1.08 34.22
CA ARG A 23 -11.05 -2.39 33.61
C ARG A 23 -11.36 -2.38 32.12
N VAL A 24 -12.51 -1.84 31.73
CA VAL A 24 -12.90 -1.74 30.32
C VAL A 24 -11.94 -0.82 29.55
N SER A 25 -11.52 0.28 30.15
CA SER A 25 -10.56 1.20 29.53
C SER A 25 -9.20 0.54 29.29
N GLU A 26 -8.71 -0.24 30.25
CA GLU A 26 -7.47 -1.03 30.12
C GLU A 26 -7.59 -2.10 29.02
N LEU A 27 -8.73 -2.81 28.96
CA LEU A 27 -9.01 -3.78 27.88
C LEU A 27 -9.09 -3.11 26.51
N CYS A 28 -9.76 -1.96 26.40
CA CYS A 28 -9.84 -1.18 25.17
C CYS A 28 -8.46 -0.73 24.71
N ALA A 29 -7.59 -0.28 25.62
CA ALA A 29 -6.21 0.09 25.31
C ALA A 29 -5.41 -1.12 24.80
N SER A 30 -5.51 -2.27 25.47
CA SER A 30 -4.83 -3.50 25.07
C SER A 30 -5.30 -3.99 23.70
N LEU A 31 -6.60 -4.05 23.45
CA LEU A 31 -7.16 -4.48 22.17
C LEU A 31 -6.81 -3.50 21.04
N THR A 32 -6.74 -2.20 21.34
CA THR A 32 -6.30 -1.19 20.38
C THR A 32 -4.83 -1.41 19.99
N ALA A 33 -3.96 -1.66 20.96
CA ALA A 33 -2.55 -1.97 20.70
C ALA A 33 -2.38 -3.26 19.88
N GLN A 34 -3.12 -4.32 20.22
CA GLN A 34 -3.11 -5.58 19.48
C GLN A 34 -3.59 -5.40 18.04
N ARG A 35 -4.69 -4.67 17.84
CA ARG A 35 -5.21 -4.34 16.50
C ARG A 35 -4.15 -3.60 15.68
N ASP A 36 -3.46 -2.65 16.28
CA ASP A 36 -2.47 -1.84 15.56
C ASP A 36 -1.21 -2.63 15.23
N ALA A 37 -0.77 -3.52 16.11
CA ALA A 37 0.30 -4.48 15.84
C ALA A 37 -0.07 -5.40 14.66
N LEU A 38 -1.26 -6.02 14.70
CA LEU A 38 -1.74 -6.89 13.62
C LEU A 38 -1.91 -6.14 12.29
N ARG A 39 -2.34 -4.87 12.33
CA ARG A 39 -2.39 -4.02 11.13
C ARG A 39 -1.01 -3.74 10.56
N ALA A 40 0.00 -3.53 11.41
CA ALA A 40 1.37 -3.34 10.96
C ALA A 40 1.93 -4.62 10.32
N GLU A 41 1.70 -5.77 10.95
CA GLU A 41 2.11 -7.07 10.41
C GLU A 41 1.43 -7.36 9.06
N LYS A 42 0.11 -7.14 8.97
CA LYS A 42 -0.63 -7.29 7.72
C LYS A 42 -0.03 -6.44 6.60
N ARG A 43 0.30 -5.17 6.86
CA ARG A 43 0.95 -4.31 5.85
C ARG A 43 2.30 -4.87 5.41
N SER A 44 3.13 -5.31 6.34
CA SER A 44 4.43 -5.92 6.03
C SER A 44 4.29 -7.19 5.20
N LEU A 45 3.34 -8.06 5.54
CA LEU A 45 3.07 -9.28 4.78
C LEU A 45 2.55 -8.96 3.38
N GLU A 46 1.66 -7.98 3.22
CA GLU A 46 1.19 -7.54 1.91
C GLU A 46 2.32 -6.98 1.03
N GLU A 47 3.25 -6.21 1.61
CA GLU A 47 4.45 -5.75 0.91
C GLU A 47 5.33 -6.92 0.45
N ARG A 48 5.54 -7.91 1.33
CA ARG A 48 6.29 -9.12 1.01
C ARG A 48 5.65 -9.92 -0.11
N VAL A 49 4.33 -10.05 -0.11
CA VAL A 49 3.57 -10.71 -1.19
C VAL A 49 3.76 -9.96 -2.49
N ARG A 50 3.64 -8.62 -2.51
CA ARG A 50 3.87 -7.82 -3.72
C ARG A 50 5.29 -7.97 -4.25
N GLU A 51 6.29 -8.03 -3.38
CA GLU A 51 7.70 -8.24 -3.75
C GLU A 51 7.90 -9.61 -4.39
N LEU A 52 7.36 -10.67 -3.77
CA LEU A 52 7.43 -12.03 -4.29
C LEU A 52 6.68 -12.18 -5.61
N ASP A 53 5.51 -11.55 -5.76
CA ASP A 53 4.76 -11.53 -7.02
C ASP A 53 5.57 -10.85 -8.14
N ALA A 54 6.26 -9.75 -7.83
CA ALA A 54 7.14 -9.06 -8.78
C ALA A 54 8.37 -9.93 -9.15
N GLU A 55 8.93 -10.65 -8.19
CA GLU A 55 10.02 -11.60 -8.43
C GLU A 55 9.58 -12.78 -9.30
N LEU A 56 8.44 -13.39 -8.98
CA LEU A 56 7.83 -14.44 -9.79
C LEU A 56 7.56 -13.96 -11.21
N ALA A 57 7.00 -12.75 -11.38
CA ALA A 57 6.76 -12.18 -12.70
C ALA A 57 8.05 -11.94 -13.50
N ARG A 58 9.17 -11.59 -12.82
CA ARG A 58 10.50 -11.46 -13.45
C ARG A 58 11.04 -12.83 -13.87
N MET A 59 11.00 -13.83 -13.00
CA MET A 59 11.45 -15.20 -13.31
C MET A 59 10.64 -15.80 -14.46
N GLN A 60 9.32 -15.65 -14.42
CA GLN A 60 8.39 -16.10 -15.46
C GLN A 60 8.64 -15.45 -16.82
N LEU A 61 9.01 -14.16 -16.84
CA LEU A 61 9.44 -13.49 -18.06
C LEU A 61 10.75 -14.09 -18.56
N ALA A 62 11.76 -14.20 -17.69
CA ALA A 62 13.06 -14.74 -18.05
C ALA A 62 12.94 -16.16 -18.64
N GLU A 63 12.12 -17.01 -18.02
CA GLU A 63 11.81 -18.35 -18.52
C GLU A 63 11.12 -18.32 -19.90
N GLY A 64 10.13 -17.44 -20.08
CA GLY A 64 9.43 -17.28 -21.36
C GLY A 64 10.35 -16.79 -22.48
N LEU A 65 11.31 -15.91 -22.17
CA LEU A 65 12.35 -15.43 -23.09
C LEU A 65 13.39 -16.53 -23.40
N ALA A 66 13.75 -17.36 -22.42
CA ALA A 66 14.63 -18.51 -22.59
C ALA A 66 13.98 -19.66 -23.38
N GLY A 67 12.71 -19.53 -23.77
CA GLY A 67 12.00 -20.49 -24.63
C GLY A 67 11.07 -21.44 -23.89
N GLY A 68 10.84 -21.27 -22.59
CA GLY A 68 9.87 -22.07 -21.81
C GLY A 68 8.45 -21.96 -22.37
N SER A 69 7.79 -23.10 -22.59
CA SER A 69 6.51 -23.17 -23.32
C SER A 69 5.34 -22.50 -22.60
N ARG A 70 5.28 -22.55 -21.27
CA ARG A 70 4.14 -22.04 -20.48
C ARG A 70 4.01 -20.52 -20.53
N ASN A 71 5.12 -19.79 -20.62
CA ASN A 71 5.14 -18.33 -20.48
C ASN A 71 5.64 -17.59 -21.73
N ARG A 72 5.88 -18.31 -22.83
CA ARG A 72 6.35 -17.77 -24.11
C ARG A 72 5.45 -16.65 -24.64
N GLU A 73 4.14 -16.80 -24.54
CA GLU A 73 3.17 -15.85 -25.10
C GLU A 73 3.16 -14.52 -24.34
N LYS A 74 3.18 -14.56 -22.99
CA LYS A 74 3.33 -13.37 -22.13
C LYS A 74 4.66 -12.66 -22.39
N ALA A 75 5.76 -13.40 -22.51
CA ALA A 75 7.07 -12.84 -22.83
C ALA A 75 7.07 -12.15 -24.21
N ARG A 76 6.51 -12.81 -25.23
CA ARG A 76 6.39 -12.26 -26.59
C ARG A 76 5.55 -10.99 -26.65
N ALA A 77 4.42 -10.94 -25.96
CA ALA A 77 3.59 -9.73 -25.88
C ALA A 77 4.35 -8.54 -25.29
N ARG A 78 5.18 -8.80 -24.27
CA ARG A 78 5.98 -7.78 -23.57
C ARG A 78 7.15 -7.30 -24.45
N VAL A 79 7.82 -8.19 -25.18
CA VAL A 79 8.82 -7.85 -26.19
C VAL A 79 8.21 -7.02 -27.32
N ASN A 80 7.04 -7.40 -27.84
CA ASN A 80 6.35 -6.66 -28.89
C ASN A 80 5.98 -5.24 -28.45
N ARG A 81 5.62 -5.04 -27.18
CA ARG A 81 5.38 -3.71 -26.62
C ARG A 81 6.68 -2.89 -26.57
N LEU A 82 7.77 -3.51 -26.13
CA LEU A 82 9.08 -2.86 -26.06
C LEU A 82 9.57 -2.44 -27.46
N MET A 83 9.41 -3.32 -28.46
CA MET A 83 9.74 -3.01 -29.86
C MET A 83 8.98 -1.79 -30.35
N ARG A 84 7.68 -1.66 -30.03
CA ARG A 84 6.89 -0.46 -30.41
C ARG A 84 7.39 0.82 -29.73
N GLU A 85 7.85 0.73 -28.49
CA GLU A 85 8.46 1.88 -27.79
C GLU A 85 9.80 2.25 -28.41
N VAL A 86 10.61 1.27 -28.78
CA VAL A 86 11.88 1.48 -29.51
C VAL A 86 11.60 2.11 -30.87
N ASP A 87 10.66 1.58 -31.65
CA ASP A 87 10.26 2.14 -32.95
C ASP A 87 9.76 3.59 -32.80
N LYS A 88 9.01 3.88 -31.73
CA LYS A 88 8.57 5.25 -31.41
C LYS A 88 9.75 6.16 -31.09
N CYS A 89 10.74 5.70 -30.33
CA CYS A 89 11.94 6.47 -30.02
C CYS A 89 12.81 6.69 -31.28
N ILE A 90 12.95 5.68 -32.15
CA ILE A 90 13.64 5.80 -33.43
C ILE A 90 12.95 6.85 -34.30
N ALA A 91 11.62 6.79 -34.43
CA ALA A 91 10.86 7.78 -35.18
C ALA A 91 11.03 9.21 -34.65
N LEU A 92 11.11 9.39 -33.33
CA LEU A 92 11.39 10.69 -32.71
C LEU A 92 12.83 11.17 -32.93
N ALA A 93 13.79 10.26 -33.05
CA ALA A 93 15.20 10.58 -33.33
C ALA A 93 15.46 10.86 -34.82
N GLU A 94 14.68 10.24 -35.71
CA GLU A 94 14.73 10.45 -37.16
C GLU A 94 13.91 11.66 -37.61
N GLN A 95 13.05 12.21 -36.74
CA GLN A 95 12.42 13.50 -37.00
C GLN A 95 13.51 14.60 -37.10
N PRO A 96 13.56 15.37 -38.20
CA PRO A 96 14.41 16.54 -38.26
C PRO A 96 14.02 17.45 -37.09
N PHE A 97 15.02 17.92 -36.34
CA PHE A 97 14.81 18.89 -35.28
C PHE A 97 14.26 20.16 -35.93
N ASP A 98 12.94 20.28 -36.05
CA ASP A 98 12.29 21.48 -36.54
C ASP A 98 12.53 22.57 -35.50
N ALA A 99 13.61 23.33 -35.72
CA ALA A 99 14.02 24.50 -34.97
C ALA A 99 12.95 25.63 -34.95
N SER A 100 11.78 25.41 -35.56
CA SER A 100 10.61 26.28 -35.52
C SER A 100 9.79 26.16 -34.23
N SER A 101 10.12 25.23 -33.32
CA SER A 101 9.39 25.03 -32.05
C SER A 101 10.12 25.55 -30.80
N ALA A 102 11.14 26.38 -30.96
CA ALA A 102 11.71 27.12 -29.83
C ALA A 102 10.61 28.01 -29.21
N PRO A 103 10.29 27.87 -27.90
CA PRO A 103 9.34 28.76 -27.26
C PRO A 103 9.97 30.14 -27.25
N GLU A 104 9.31 31.11 -27.89
CA GLU A 104 9.67 32.52 -27.79
C GLU A 104 9.74 32.88 -26.30
N THR A 105 10.97 33.05 -25.81
CA THR A 105 11.21 33.65 -24.51
C THR A 105 10.69 35.07 -24.58
N ARG A 106 9.47 35.30 -24.06
CA ARG A 106 8.94 36.63 -23.80
C ARG A 106 9.87 37.34 -22.83
N THR A 107 10.80 38.10 -23.37
CA THR A 107 11.32 39.30 -22.70
C THR A 107 10.17 40.31 -22.68
N ALA A 108 9.67 40.63 -21.49
CA ALA A 108 8.86 41.82 -21.27
C ALA A 108 9.36 42.48 -19.98
N GLU A 109 9.50 43.80 -20.10
CA GLU A 109 9.99 44.80 -19.14
C GLU A 109 9.37 44.75 -17.74
#